data_AF-A0A3B8XLR9-F1
#
_entry.id   AF-A0A3B8XLR9-F1
#
_cell.length_a   1.000
_cell.length_b   1.000
_cell.length_c   1.000
_cell.angle_alpha   90.00
_cell.angle_beta   90.00
_cell.angle_gamma   90.00
#
_symmetry.space_group_name_H-M   'P 1'
#
loop_
_entity.id
_entity.type
_entity.pdbx_description
1 polymer ?
#
loop_
_entity_poly.entity_id
_entity_poly.type
_entity_poly.pdbx_seq_one_letter_code
_entity_poly.pdbx_strand_id
1 'polypeptide(L)'
;MLIFIAFAALTGVSLWILLRPLRAGSALSATDRSEGEVALYRDQLDEIDRDLERGVIAPAEAEAARIEVSRRLLAADEERSKAHIA
;
A
#
# COMPACT_ATOMS: atom_id res chain seq x y z
N MET A 1 21.21 12.07 25.96
CA MET A 1 21.53 10.88 25.13
C MET A 1 20.26 10.20 24.63
N LEU A 2 19.32 9.82 25.51
CA LEU A 2 18.04 9.19 25.12
C LEU A 2 17.22 9.97 24.08
N ILE A 3 17.14 11.29 24.19
CA ILE A 3 16.39 12.12 23.23
C ILE A 3 16.96 12.08 21.81
N PHE A 4 18.29 12.06 21.68
CA PHE A 4 18.97 11.95 20.39
C PHE A 4 18.77 10.56 19.76
N ILE A 5 18.70 9.52 20.60
CA ILE A 5 18.38 8.15 20.16
C ILE A 5 16.94 8.08 19.64
N ALA A 6 15.99 8.71 20.32
CA ALA A 6 14.60 8.76 19.89
C ALA A 6 14.43 9.49 18.54
N PHE A 7 15.11 10.62 18.35
CA PHE A 7 15.11 11.32 17.06
C PHE A 7 15.76 10.50 15.94
N ALA A 8 16.90 9.85 16.20
CA ALA A 8 17.55 8.99 15.21
C ALA A 8 16.65 7.81 14.79
N ALA A 9 15.92 7.21 15.74
CA ALA A 9 14.97 6.13 15.46
C ALA A 9 13.79 6.64 14.60
N LEU A 10 13.21 7.78 14.96
CA LEU A 10 12.10 8.38 14.21
C LEU A 10 12.51 8.70 12.76
N THR A 11 13.67 9.34 12.56
CA THR A 11 14.21 9.64 11.23
C THR A 11 14.50 8.38 10.43
N GLY A 12 15.02 7.33 11.07
CA GLY A 12 15.26 6.03 10.43
C GLY A 12 13.97 5.37 9.94
N VAL A 13 12.91 5.39 10.74
CA VAL A 13 11.59 4.87 10.37
C VAL A 13 10.97 5.69 9.24
N SER A 14 11.04 7.03 9.30
CA SER A 14 10.54 7.90 8.23
C SER A 14 11.26 7.68 6.90
N LEU A 15 12.60 7.56 6.94
CA LEU A 15 13.41 7.23 5.75
C LEU A 15 13.06 5.84 5.21
N TRP A 16 12.87 4.86 6.09
CA TRP A 16 12.51 3.51 5.68
C TRP A 16 11.16 3.46 4.94
N ILE A 17 10.15 4.16 5.45
CA ILE A 17 8.83 4.29 4.81
C ILE A 17 8.96 4.99 3.46
N LEU A 18 9.68 6.10 3.38
CA LEU A 18 9.81 6.91 2.16
C LEU A 18 10.62 6.21 1.06
N LEU A 19 11.65 5.44 1.44
CA LEU A 19 12.54 4.75 0.50
C LEU A 19 12.01 3.39 0.06
N ARG A 20 11.07 2.78 0.80
CA ARG A 20 10.42 1.53 0.43
C ARG A 20 9.80 1.55 -0.99
N PRO A 21 9.00 2.55 -1.40
CA PRO A 21 8.43 2.60 -2.75
C PRO A 21 9.46 2.91 -3.84
N LEU A 22 10.55 3.63 -3.53
CA LEU A 22 11.62 3.94 -4.49
C LEU A 22 12.44 2.71 -4.89
N ARG A 23 12.58 1.72 -3.99
CA ARG A 23 13.23 0.44 -4.30
C ARG A 23 12.37 -0.46 -5.20
N ALA A 24 11.05 -0.23 -5.24
CA ALA A 24 10.14 -0.95 -6.12
C ALA A 24 10.06 -0.33 -7.53
N GLY A 25 10.59 0.88 -7.76
CA GLY A 25 10.31 1.65 -8.97
C GLY A 25 11.34 1.63 -10.10
N SER A 26 12.47 0.91 -10.01
CA SER A 26 13.58 1.09 -10.98
C SER A 26 13.71 0.05 -12.08
N ALA A 27 12.89 -1.00 -12.14
CA ALA A 27 13.01 -2.02 -13.20
C ALA A 27 11.74 -2.86 -13.34
N LEU A 28 10.68 -2.35 -13.97
CA LEU A 28 9.43 -3.11 -14.03
C LEU A 28 8.75 -2.91 -15.40
N SER A 29 8.84 -3.93 -16.26
CA SER A 29 8.05 -4.12 -17.49
C SER A 29 6.53 -3.99 -17.21
N ALA A 30 5.69 -3.85 -18.23
CA ALA A 30 4.24 -3.73 -18.05
C ALA A 30 3.62 -4.87 -17.18
N THR A 31 4.14 -6.10 -17.30
CA THR A 31 3.80 -7.25 -16.44
C THR A 31 4.11 -6.98 -14.96
N ASP A 32 5.25 -6.38 -14.69
CA ASP A 32 5.79 -6.12 -13.36
C ASP A 32 5.10 -4.91 -12.70
N ARG A 33 4.61 -3.95 -13.50
CA ARG A 33 3.73 -2.87 -13.03
C ARG A 33 2.42 -3.41 -12.48
N SER A 34 1.83 -4.41 -13.13
CA SER A 34 0.61 -5.06 -12.63
C SER A 34 0.86 -5.73 -11.29
N GLU A 35 2.01 -6.41 -11.08
CA GLU A 35 2.40 -7.01 -9.78
C GLU A 35 2.53 -5.96 -8.68
N GLY A 36 3.12 -4.81 -8.98
CA GLY A 36 3.17 -3.67 -8.06
C GLY A 36 1.79 -3.12 -7.67
N GLU A 37 0.84 -3.06 -8.60
CA GLU A 37 -0.50 -2.51 -8.33
C GLU A 37 -1.33 -3.37 -7.37
N VAL A 38 -1.32 -4.69 -7.48
CA VAL A 38 -2.03 -5.57 -6.52
C VAL A 38 -1.42 -5.47 -5.13
N ALA A 39 -0.09 -5.37 -5.02
CA ALA A 39 0.57 -5.17 -3.73
C ALA A 39 0.15 -3.84 -3.09
N LEU A 40 0.00 -2.78 -3.88
CA LEU A 40 -0.48 -1.48 -3.41
C LEU A 40 -1.91 -1.55 -2.87
N TYR A 41 -2.84 -2.18 -3.60
CA TYR A 41 -4.23 -2.29 -3.14
C TYR A 41 -4.37 -3.14 -1.86
N ARG A 42 -3.52 -4.15 -1.68
CA ARG A 42 -3.45 -4.91 -0.41
C ARG A 42 -2.97 -4.03 0.75
N ASP A 43 -1.89 -3.27 0.55
CA ASP A 43 -1.37 -2.32 1.55
C ASP A 43 -2.44 -1.26 1.92
N GLN A 44 -3.28 -0.84 0.97
CA GLN A 44 -4.38 0.11 1.21
C GLN A 44 -5.48 -0.49 2.10
N LEU A 45 -5.80 -1.78 1.96
CA LEU A 45 -6.76 -2.43 2.86
C LEU A 45 -6.23 -2.47 4.29
N ASP A 46 -4.95 -2.82 4.45
CA ASP A 46 -4.27 -2.83 5.75
C ASP A 46 -4.13 -1.42 6.35
N GLU A 47 -4.08 -0.37 5.52
CA GLU A 47 -4.11 1.02 5.97
C GLU A 47 -5.49 1.43 6.49
N ILE A 48 -6.57 1.05 5.78
CA ILE A 48 -7.95 1.29 6.22
C ILE A 48 -8.23 0.58 7.56
N ASP A 49 -7.75 -0.65 7.74
CA ASP A 49 -7.81 -1.36 9.03
C ASP A 49 -7.17 -0.55 10.15
N ARG A 50 -5.93 -0.11 9.94
CA ARG A 50 -5.19 0.66 10.92
C ARG A 50 -5.83 2.03 11.20
N ASP A 51 -6.41 2.69 10.20
CA ASP A 51 -7.13 3.96 10.39
C ASP A 51 -8.42 3.79 11.18
N LEU A 52 -9.15 2.70 10.94
CA LEU A 52 -10.33 2.34 11.72
C LEU A 52 -9.96 2.02 13.18
N GLU A 53 -8.90 1.23 13.41
CA GLU A 53 -8.40 0.91 14.75
C GLU A 53 -7.93 2.16 15.50
N ARG A 54 -7.32 3.12 14.80
CA ARG A 54 -6.93 4.42 15.36
C ARG A 54 -8.10 5.37 15.57
N GLY A 55 -9.29 5.06 15.06
CA GLY A 55 -10.46 5.94 15.10
C GLY A 55 -10.33 7.20 14.24
N VAL A 56 -9.50 7.17 13.20
CA VAL A 56 -9.29 8.30 12.27
C VAL A 56 -10.47 8.45 11.31
N ILE A 57 -11.13 7.35 10.98
CA ILE A 57 -12.27 7.27 10.05
C ILE A 57 -13.47 6.57 10.72
N ALA A 58 -14.68 6.90 10.30
CA ALA A 58 -15.88 6.26 10.82
C ALA A 58 -16.02 4.81 10.28
N PRO A 59 -16.67 3.89 11.01
CA PRO A 59 -16.86 2.50 10.54
C PRO A 59 -17.56 2.40 9.18
N ALA A 60 -18.53 3.27 8.91
CA ALA A 60 -19.23 3.29 7.62
C ALA A 60 -18.33 3.77 6.46
N GLU A 61 -17.41 4.70 6.74
CA GLU A 61 -16.43 5.18 5.75
C GLU A 61 -15.37 4.11 5.47
N ALA A 62 -14.89 3.43 6.52
CA ALA A 62 -13.97 2.30 6.39
C ALA A 62 -14.56 1.18 5.53
N GLU A 63 -15.84 0.82 5.76
CA GLU A 63 -16.52 -0.21 4.98
C GLU A 63 -16.68 0.20 3.51
N ALA A 64 -17.11 1.43 3.24
CA ALA A 64 -17.22 1.94 1.88
C ALA A 64 -15.86 1.94 1.16
N ALA A 65 -14.79 2.34 1.86
CA ALA A 65 -13.43 2.34 1.34
C ALA A 65 -12.94 0.92 1.01
N ARG A 66 -13.19 -0.07 1.89
CA ARG A 66 -12.84 -1.48 1.65
C ARG A 66 -13.50 -2.03 0.39
N ILE A 67 -14.79 -1.75 0.21
CA ILE A 67 -15.56 -2.21 -0.95
C ILE A 67 -14.95 -1.66 -2.25
N GLU A 68 -14.63 -0.37 -2.28
CA GLU A 68 -14.06 0.27 -3.46
C GLU A 68 -12.63 -0.21 -3.76
N VAL A 69 -11.77 -0.32 -2.75
CA VAL A 69 -10.40 -0.84 -2.93
C VAL A 69 -10.42 -2.31 -3.37
N SER A 70 -11.30 -3.14 -2.77
CA SER A 70 -11.46 -4.54 -3.17
C SER A 70 -11.94 -4.68 -4.62
N ARG A 71 -12.85 -3.80 -5.07
CA ARG A 71 -13.28 -3.75 -6.47
C ARG A 71 -12.11 -3.42 -7.41
N ARG A 72 -11.29 -2.43 -7.07
CA ARG A 72 -10.10 -2.05 -7.87
C ARG A 72 -9.06 -3.15 -7.90
N LEU A 73 -8.86 -3.84 -6.78
CA LEU A 73 -7.96 -4.98 -6.69
C LEU A 73 -8.39 -6.11 -7.65
N LEU A 74 -9.67 -6.45 -7.67
CA LEU A 74 -10.21 -7.47 -8.59
C LEU A 74 -10.03 -7.06 -10.05
N ALA A 75 -10.32 -5.79 -10.39
CA ALA A 75 -10.13 -5.29 -11.74
C ALA A 75 -8.65 -5.35 -12.19
N ALA A 76 -7.72 -4.98 -11.31
CA ALA A 76 -6.28 -5.07 -11.59
C ALA A 76 -5.79 -6.53 -11.74
N ASP A 77 -6.36 -7.46 -10.99
CA ASP A 77 -6.04 -8.89 -11.12
C ASP A 77 -6.59 -9.49 -12.44
N GLU A 78 -7.78 -9.07 -12.87
CA GLU A 78 -8.32 -9.42 -14.19
C GLU A 78 -7.44 -8.89 -15.33
N GLU A 79 -6.96 -7.65 -15.23
CA GLU A 79 -6.04 -7.05 -16.22
C GLU A 79 -4.71 -7.79 -16.28
N ARG A 80 -4.12 -8.14 -15.12
CA ARG A 80 -2.94 -9.00 -15.03
C ARG A 80 -3.17 -10.34 -15.73
N SER A 81 -4.28 -11.01 -15.43
CA SER A 81 -4.61 -12.33 -15.99
C SER A 81 -4.70 -12.27 -17.52
N LYS A 82 -5.36 -11.25 -18.07
CA LYS A 82 -5.41 -11.01 -19.52
C LYS A 82 -4.02 -10.77 -20.12
N ALA A 83 -3.19 -9.97 -19.47
CA ALA A 83 -1.84 -9.66 -19.93
C ALA A 83 -0.87 -10.86 -19.86
N HIS A 84 -1.14 -11.85 -19.00
CA HIS A 84 -0.35 -13.08 -18.90
C HIS A 84 -0.70 -14.11 -20.00
N ILE A 85 -1.92 -14.05 -20.54
CA ILE A 85 -2.43 -14.98 -21.57
C ILE A 85 -2.17 -14.46 -23.00
N ALA A 86 -1.98 -13.14 -23.16
CA ALA A 86 -1.68 -12.47 -24.42
C ALA A 86 -0.19 -12.54 -24.80
#